data_AF-A0A4S4KTK4-F1
#
_entry.id   AF-A0A4S4KTK4-F1
#
_cell.length_a   1.000
_cell.length_b   1.000
_cell.length_c   1.000
_cell.angle_alpha   90.00
_cell.angle_beta   90.00
_cell.angle_gamma   90.00
#
_symmetry.space_group_name_H-M   'P 1'
#
loop_
_entity.id
_entity.type
_entity.pdbx_description
1 polymer ?
#
loop_
_entity_poly.entity_id
_entity_poly.type
_entity_poly.pdbx_seq_one_letter_code
_entity_poly.pdbx_strand_id
1 'polypeptide(L)'
;MLNTTTSRFLVAANPSSLPMFEQSLFGPFTFILQQDIDQYIPYVFQLLAQMLELQTADIPAAYRELLPFLLTPASWQQKGSIPGLVKLLKAFLARDSKQMVATSQYTAILAVVQQRLIPSKLNDGWGFELLEAVVQYIPPSDLRQYFRAIIVTLLTRLQTSKTDKYVYYFVHFLLFAMAINVDGLTPDYVIGAVEEIQPNLWPQILTNFVVPQVPKMPTKDRKLAAVGMTKLLTQSAIMLQEPAVQAWPQAFQALAKLFSEPQYLTKDKDEDPDAGLTVIDYEEQTAGYQAAYSRLAASETASVDPVAYVRDPRDFLGNELALHPPFAQALASAGPAL
;
A
#
# COMPACT_ATOMS: atom_id res chain seq x y z
N MET A 1 -27.79 -10.30 4.37
CA MET A 1 -27.43 -9.39 5.49
C MET A 1 -27.14 -10.08 6.82
N LEU A 2 -27.68 -11.27 7.14
CA LEU A 2 -27.46 -11.94 8.44
C LEU A 2 -26.16 -12.77 8.60
N ASN A 3 -25.40 -13.05 7.52
CA ASN A 3 -24.25 -13.98 7.60
C ASN A 3 -22.87 -13.32 7.77
N THR A 4 -22.68 -12.08 7.31
CA THR A 4 -21.36 -11.41 7.30
C THR A 4 -20.93 -10.95 8.68
N THR A 5 -21.85 -10.35 9.44
CA THR A 5 -21.61 -9.93 10.84
C THR A 5 -21.40 -11.14 11.75
N THR A 6 -22.19 -12.19 11.55
CA THR A 6 -22.18 -13.39 12.37
C THR A 6 -20.87 -14.16 12.24
N SER A 7 -20.31 -14.33 11.04
CA SER A 7 -19.05 -15.08 10.87
C SER A 7 -17.85 -14.43 11.58
N ARG A 8 -17.65 -13.10 11.50
CA ARG A 8 -16.52 -12.44 12.17
C ARG A 8 -16.63 -12.51 13.70
N PHE A 9 -17.80 -12.21 14.25
CA PHE A 9 -18.00 -12.23 15.70
C PHE A 9 -17.99 -13.67 16.24
N LEU A 10 -18.51 -14.64 15.47
CA LEU A 10 -18.46 -16.05 15.87
C LEU A 10 -17.07 -16.66 15.70
N VAL A 11 -16.30 -16.32 14.67
CA VAL A 11 -14.91 -16.79 14.53
C VAL A 11 -13.99 -16.10 15.55
N ALA A 12 -14.21 -14.82 15.84
CA ALA A 12 -13.51 -14.15 16.94
C ALA A 12 -13.88 -14.74 18.31
N ALA A 13 -15.14 -15.15 18.50
CA ALA A 13 -15.60 -15.81 19.72
C ALA A 13 -15.22 -17.31 19.78
N ASN A 14 -15.10 -17.96 18.63
CA ASN A 14 -14.72 -19.36 18.48
C ASN A 14 -14.00 -19.60 17.14
N PRO A 15 -12.66 -19.56 17.12
CA PRO A 15 -11.86 -19.77 15.92
C PRO A 15 -12.10 -21.12 15.22
N SER A 16 -12.65 -22.12 15.92
CA SER A 16 -12.93 -23.44 15.35
C SER A 16 -14.14 -23.49 14.42
N SER A 17 -14.93 -22.40 14.30
CA SER A 17 -16.08 -22.36 13.38
C SER A 17 -15.71 -22.01 11.94
N LEU A 18 -14.52 -21.45 11.70
CA LEU A 18 -14.08 -21.01 10.37
C LEU A 18 -14.08 -22.15 9.34
N PRO A 19 -13.53 -23.36 9.63
CA PRO A 19 -13.56 -24.47 8.67
C PRO A 19 -14.99 -24.89 8.27
N MET A 20 -15.96 -24.80 9.19
CA MET A 20 -17.36 -25.12 8.87
C MET A 20 -17.99 -24.10 7.92
N PHE A 21 -17.67 -22.81 8.10
CA PHE A 21 -18.08 -21.77 7.16
C PHE A 21 -17.45 -21.96 5.78
N GLU A 22 -16.14 -22.21 5.73
CA GLU A 22 -15.43 -22.46 4.47
C GLU A 22 -16.04 -23.67 3.75
N GLN A 23 -16.23 -24.80 4.43
CA GLN A 23 -16.82 -26.00 3.85
C GLN A 23 -18.23 -25.76 3.29
N SER A 24 -19.03 -24.93 3.97
CA SER A 24 -20.42 -24.66 3.57
C SER A 24 -20.53 -23.61 2.46
N LEU A 25 -19.61 -22.65 2.40
CA LEU A 25 -19.71 -21.48 1.52
C LEU A 25 -18.86 -21.58 0.25
N PHE A 26 -17.78 -22.38 0.25
CA PHE A 26 -16.92 -22.49 -0.93
C PHE A 26 -17.67 -22.98 -2.16
N GLY A 27 -18.48 -24.03 -2.05
CA GLY A 27 -19.27 -24.55 -3.17
C GLY A 27 -20.22 -23.51 -3.78
N PRO A 28 -21.08 -22.85 -2.98
CA PRO A 28 -21.91 -21.75 -3.47
C PRO A 28 -21.10 -20.59 -4.09
N PHE A 29 -19.95 -20.24 -3.52
CA PHE A 29 -19.10 -19.18 -4.06
C PHE A 29 -18.49 -19.56 -5.40
N THR A 30 -17.95 -20.77 -5.55
CA THR A 30 -17.41 -21.23 -6.85
C THR A 30 -18.51 -21.34 -7.89
N PHE A 31 -19.72 -21.76 -7.52
CA PHE A 31 -20.86 -21.73 -8.43
C PHE A 31 -21.18 -20.31 -8.92
N ILE A 32 -21.24 -19.32 -8.03
CA ILE A 32 -21.47 -17.91 -8.39
C ILE A 32 -20.40 -17.41 -9.36
N LEU A 33 -19.13 -17.71 -9.08
CA LEU A 33 -18.00 -17.29 -9.93
C LEU A 33 -18.00 -18.00 -11.29
N GLN A 34 -18.34 -19.29 -11.35
CA GLN A 34 -18.37 -20.07 -12.59
C GLN A 34 -19.55 -19.72 -13.48
N GLN A 35 -20.71 -19.40 -12.89
CA GLN A 35 -21.91 -18.99 -13.61
C GLN A 35 -21.94 -17.49 -13.91
N ASP A 36 -20.87 -16.77 -13.56
CA ASP A 36 -20.70 -15.33 -13.81
C ASP A 36 -21.90 -14.49 -13.31
N ILE A 37 -22.34 -14.75 -12.07
CA ILE A 37 -23.50 -14.09 -11.49
C ILE A 37 -23.09 -12.72 -10.92
N ASP A 38 -22.93 -11.75 -11.83
CA ASP A 38 -22.39 -10.40 -11.63
C ASP A 38 -22.80 -9.70 -10.33
N GLN A 39 -24.08 -9.80 -9.95
CA GLN A 39 -24.61 -9.10 -8.76
C GLN A 39 -24.03 -9.62 -7.43
N TYR A 40 -23.48 -10.84 -7.41
CA TYR A 40 -22.98 -11.47 -6.18
C TYR A 40 -21.45 -11.56 -6.13
N ILE A 41 -20.77 -11.50 -7.27
CA ILE A 41 -19.30 -11.62 -7.37
C ILE A 41 -18.56 -10.64 -6.42
N PRO A 42 -18.89 -9.33 -6.37
CA PRO A 42 -18.22 -8.40 -5.45
C PRO A 42 -18.29 -8.82 -3.97
N TYR A 43 -19.40 -9.43 -3.56
CA TYR A 43 -19.59 -9.89 -2.18
C TYR A 43 -18.87 -11.20 -1.91
N VAL A 44 -18.84 -12.09 -2.90
CA VAL A 44 -18.07 -13.34 -2.83
C VAL A 44 -16.59 -13.03 -2.56
N PHE A 45 -16.00 -12.08 -3.29
CA PHE A 45 -14.61 -11.71 -3.05
C PHE A 45 -14.37 -11.10 -1.66
N GLN A 46 -15.26 -10.22 -1.19
CA GLN A 46 -15.17 -9.65 0.18
C GLN A 46 -15.25 -10.74 1.26
N LEU A 47 -16.14 -11.71 1.10
CA LEU A 47 -16.34 -12.82 2.03
C LEU A 47 -15.15 -13.79 2.02
N LEU A 48 -14.65 -14.15 0.83
CA LEU A 48 -13.45 -14.97 0.70
C LEU A 48 -12.24 -14.32 1.34
N ALA A 49 -12.06 -13.01 1.11
CA ALA A 49 -10.97 -12.25 1.70
C ALA A 49 -11.04 -12.28 3.23
N GLN A 50 -12.22 -12.04 3.79
CA GLN A 50 -12.45 -12.05 5.23
C GLN A 50 -12.18 -13.42 5.86
N MET A 51 -12.67 -14.51 5.23
CA MET A 51 -12.41 -15.86 5.73
C MET A 51 -10.91 -16.17 5.70
N LEU A 52 -10.21 -15.77 4.64
CA LEU A 52 -8.77 -15.99 4.50
C LEU A 52 -7.95 -15.16 5.51
N GLU A 53 -8.36 -13.92 5.80
CA GLU A 53 -7.75 -13.05 6.83
C GLU A 53 -7.91 -13.64 8.25
N LEU A 54 -9.02 -14.31 8.52
CA LEU A 54 -9.31 -14.94 9.80
C LEU A 54 -8.59 -16.28 9.99
N GLN A 55 -8.03 -16.85 8.92
CA GLN A 55 -7.32 -18.10 9.02
C GLN A 55 -6.10 -17.94 9.92
N THR A 56 -5.84 -18.94 10.78
CA THR A 56 -4.66 -18.96 11.66
C THR A 56 -3.69 -20.08 11.28
N ALA A 57 -4.21 -21.20 10.75
CA ALA A 57 -3.44 -22.34 10.24
C ALA A 57 -3.02 -22.15 8.76
N ASP A 58 -2.51 -23.21 8.12
CA ASP A 58 -2.20 -23.20 6.69
C ASP A 58 -3.45 -22.92 5.85
N ILE A 59 -3.24 -22.37 4.65
CA ILE A 59 -4.33 -21.98 3.76
C ILE A 59 -4.95 -23.23 3.12
N PRO A 60 -6.29 -23.37 3.15
CA PRO A 60 -6.97 -24.48 2.47
C PRO A 60 -6.64 -24.55 0.97
N ALA A 61 -6.47 -25.76 0.44
CA ALA A 61 -6.11 -25.99 -0.98
C ALA A 61 -7.08 -25.31 -1.97
N ALA A 62 -8.38 -25.25 -1.63
CA ALA A 62 -9.39 -24.60 -2.45
C ALA A 62 -9.11 -23.11 -2.75
N TYR A 63 -8.47 -22.39 -1.82
CA TYR A 63 -8.02 -21.02 -2.08
C TYR A 63 -6.90 -20.97 -3.11
N ARG A 64 -5.90 -21.86 -2.98
CA ARG A 64 -4.77 -21.93 -3.91
C ARG A 64 -5.22 -22.33 -5.32
N GLU A 65 -6.22 -23.19 -5.44
CA GLU A 65 -6.86 -23.57 -6.71
C GLU A 65 -7.66 -22.42 -7.34
N LEU A 66 -8.23 -21.54 -6.53
CA LEU A 66 -8.96 -20.35 -6.99
C LEU A 66 -8.02 -19.25 -7.51
N LEU A 67 -6.81 -19.12 -6.94
CA LEU A 67 -5.90 -18.01 -7.20
C LEU A 67 -5.61 -17.78 -8.70
N PRO A 68 -5.31 -18.80 -9.54
CA PRO A 68 -5.10 -18.59 -10.97
C PRO A 68 -6.26 -17.89 -11.68
N PHE A 69 -7.51 -18.19 -11.31
CA PHE A 69 -8.69 -17.55 -11.88
C PHE A 69 -8.77 -16.06 -11.50
N LEU A 70 -8.47 -15.72 -10.24
CA LEU A 70 -8.47 -14.33 -9.75
C LEU A 70 -7.45 -13.44 -10.47
N LEU A 71 -6.37 -14.05 -10.99
CA LEU A 71 -5.28 -13.35 -11.68
C LEU A 71 -5.52 -13.19 -13.19
N THR A 72 -6.62 -13.74 -13.72
CA THR A 72 -6.97 -13.55 -15.14
C THR A 72 -7.49 -12.13 -15.40
N PRO A 73 -7.27 -11.55 -16.60
CA PRO A 73 -7.78 -10.22 -16.94
C PRO A 73 -9.30 -10.09 -16.82
N ALA A 74 -10.05 -11.18 -17.05
CA ALA A 74 -11.51 -11.22 -16.98
C ALA A 74 -12.04 -10.84 -15.59
N SER A 75 -11.42 -11.36 -14.52
CA SER A 75 -11.80 -11.08 -13.13
C SER A 75 -11.76 -9.59 -12.80
N TRP A 76 -10.92 -8.80 -13.47
CA TRP A 76 -10.72 -7.38 -13.19
C TRP A 76 -11.53 -6.43 -14.08
N GLN A 77 -12.45 -6.95 -14.90
CA GLN A 77 -13.26 -6.13 -15.81
C GLN A 77 -14.34 -5.35 -15.07
N GLN A 78 -15.04 -6.00 -14.14
CA GLN A 78 -16.13 -5.41 -13.38
C GLN A 78 -15.60 -4.46 -12.30
N LYS A 79 -15.92 -3.17 -12.41
CA LYS A 79 -15.45 -2.14 -11.46
C LYS A 79 -15.84 -2.46 -10.02
N GLY A 80 -17.07 -2.90 -9.80
CA GLY A 80 -17.60 -3.27 -8.49
C GLY A 80 -16.83 -4.42 -7.81
N SER A 81 -16.08 -5.22 -8.55
CA SER A 81 -15.32 -6.35 -8.01
C SER A 81 -13.90 -5.98 -7.57
N ILE A 82 -13.37 -4.83 -8.03
CA ILE A 82 -11.98 -4.41 -7.79
C ILE A 82 -11.64 -4.34 -6.29
N PRO A 83 -12.45 -3.69 -5.41
CA PRO A 83 -12.10 -3.62 -4.00
C PRO A 83 -12.04 -5.00 -3.31
N GLY A 84 -12.99 -5.87 -3.65
CA GLY A 84 -13.04 -7.25 -3.12
C GLY A 84 -11.84 -8.07 -3.57
N LEU A 85 -11.44 -7.94 -4.84
CA LEU A 85 -10.26 -8.60 -5.40
C LEU A 85 -8.97 -8.12 -4.77
N VAL A 86 -8.79 -6.80 -4.63
CA VAL A 86 -7.60 -6.24 -3.97
C VAL A 86 -7.51 -6.78 -2.54
N LYS A 87 -8.62 -6.72 -1.78
CA LYS A 87 -8.64 -7.25 -0.41
C LYS A 87 -8.27 -8.75 -0.36
N LEU A 88 -8.84 -9.55 -1.27
CA LEU A 88 -8.54 -10.98 -1.34
C LEU A 88 -7.06 -11.25 -1.69
N LEU A 89 -6.50 -10.54 -2.67
CA LEU A 89 -5.09 -10.70 -3.03
C LEU A 89 -4.14 -10.23 -1.93
N LYS A 90 -4.48 -9.17 -1.19
CA LYS A 90 -3.72 -8.76 0.01
C LYS A 90 -3.73 -9.86 1.07
N ALA A 91 -4.87 -10.51 1.29
CA ALA A 91 -4.97 -11.64 2.21
C ALA A 91 -4.11 -12.83 1.75
N PHE A 92 -4.09 -13.14 0.45
CA PHE A 92 -3.17 -14.14 -0.11
C PHE A 92 -1.70 -13.77 0.12
N LEU A 93 -1.31 -12.53 -0.17
CA LEU A 93 0.07 -12.06 0.05
C LEU A 93 0.46 -12.18 1.53
N ALA A 94 -0.41 -11.78 2.45
CA ALA A 94 -0.14 -11.85 3.88
C ALA A 94 -0.03 -13.28 4.43
N ARG A 95 -0.77 -14.24 3.85
CA ARG A 95 -0.91 -15.60 4.38
C ARG A 95 -0.08 -16.64 3.62
N ASP A 96 0.14 -16.47 2.32
CA ASP A 96 0.74 -17.46 1.41
C ASP A 96 1.96 -16.96 0.64
N SER A 97 2.58 -15.84 1.03
CA SER A 97 3.68 -15.24 0.26
C SER A 97 4.77 -16.24 -0.15
N LYS A 98 5.15 -17.17 0.74
CA LYS A 98 6.14 -18.22 0.44
C LYS A 98 5.73 -19.09 -0.75
N GLN A 99 4.48 -19.56 -0.78
CA GLN A 99 3.96 -20.37 -1.88
C GLN A 99 3.86 -19.53 -3.15
N MET A 100 3.39 -18.28 -3.04
CA MET A 100 3.28 -17.36 -4.18
C MET A 100 4.64 -17.03 -4.81
N VAL A 101 5.70 -16.94 -4.00
CA VAL A 101 7.09 -16.81 -4.49
C VAL A 101 7.53 -18.10 -5.18
N ALA A 102 7.31 -19.26 -4.56
CA ALA A 102 7.70 -20.56 -5.13
C ALA A 102 7.01 -20.86 -6.49
N THR A 103 5.79 -20.37 -6.69
CA THR A 103 5.02 -20.54 -7.94
C THR A 103 5.10 -19.33 -8.87
N SER A 104 5.84 -18.28 -8.49
CA SER A 104 5.93 -17.00 -9.20
C SER A 104 4.59 -16.30 -9.46
N GLN A 105 3.52 -16.65 -8.74
CA GLN A 105 2.17 -16.09 -8.94
C GLN A 105 2.09 -14.60 -8.57
N TYR A 106 2.97 -14.10 -7.71
CA TYR A 106 3.05 -12.66 -7.39
C TYR A 106 3.37 -11.80 -8.63
N THR A 107 4.02 -12.35 -9.66
CA THR A 107 4.32 -11.63 -10.91
C THR A 107 3.04 -11.27 -11.68
N ALA A 108 2.01 -12.11 -11.61
CA ALA A 108 0.71 -11.82 -12.20
C ALA A 108 -0.02 -10.72 -11.41
N ILE A 109 0.17 -10.63 -10.10
CA ILE A 109 -0.33 -9.49 -9.30
C ILE A 109 0.34 -8.19 -9.78
N LEU A 110 1.66 -8.20 -9.96
CA LEU A 110 2.38 -7.05 -10.51
C LEU A 110 1.86 -6.65 -11.89
N ALA A 111 1.57 -7.63 -12.75
CA ALA A 111 0.97 -7.37 -14.05
C ALA A 111 -0.42 -6.72 -13.94
N VAL A 112 -1.28 -7.18 -13.03
CA VAL A 112 -2.58 -6.55 -12.75
C VAL A 112 -2.40 -5.09 -12.30
N VAL A 113 -1.48 -4.84 -11.36
CA VAL A 113 -1.18 -3.48 -10.89
C VAL A 113 -0.77 -2.60 -12.08
N GLN A 114 0.18 -3.05 -12.90
CA GLN A 114 0.74 -2.26 -14.01
C GLN A 114 -0.23 -2.05 -15.17
N GLN A 115 -1.03 -3.06 -15.52
CA GLN A 115 -1.83 -3.06 -16.74
C GLN A 115 -3.27 -2.62 -16.50
N ARG A 116 -3.80 -2.78 -15.29
CA ARG A 116 -5.22 -2.56 -14.99
C ARG A 116 -5.49 -1.50 -13.94
N LEU A 117 -4.77 -1.54 -12.82
CA LEU A 117 -5.05 -0.64 -11.72
C LEU A 117 -4.41 0.71 -11.96
N ILE A 118 -3.08 0.75 -12.03
CA ILE A 118 -2.35 2.00 -12.16
C ILE A 118 -2.88 2.80 -13.35
N PRO A 119 -3.02 2.32 -14.60
CA PRO A 119 -3.48 3.14 -15.73
C PRO A 119 -4.83 3.87 -15.57
N SER A 120 -5.69 3.45 -14.63
CA SER A 120 -7.01 4.05 -14.39
C SER A 120 -7.01 4.98 -13.18
N LYS A 121 -7.39 6.26 -13.38
CA LYS A 121 -7.50 7.25 -12.28
C LYS A 121 -8.46 6.79 -11.16
N LEU A 122 -9.52 6.08 -11.55
CA LEU A 122 -10.52 5.50 -10.64
C LEU A 122 -9.95 4.40 -9.73
N ASN A 123 -8.78 3.88 -10.08
CA ASN A 123 -8.15 2.74 -9.41
C ASN A 123 -6.84 3.14 -8.74
N ASP A 124 -6.50 4.45 -8.67
CA ASP A 124 -5.21 4.89 -8.12
C ASP A 124 -5.01 4.33 -6.71
N GLY A 125 -5.98 4.49 -5.80
CA GLY A 125 -5.91 3.96 -4.44
C GLY A 125 -5.73 2.44 -4.41
N TRP A 126 -6.56 1.71 -5.16
CA TRP A 126 -6.50 0.26 -5.27
C TRP A 126 -5.17 -0.28 -5.81
N GLY A 127 -4.59 0.43 -6.79
CA GLY A 127 -3.31 0.07 -7.39
C GLY A 127 -2.16 0.21 -6.41
N PHE A 128 -2.11 1.33 -5.68
CA PHE A 128 -1.08 1.56 -4.67
C PHE A 128 -1.25 0.65 -3.45
N GLU A 129 -2.48 0.45 -2.97
CA GLU A 129 -2.76 -0.45 -1.84
C GLU A 129 -2.31 -1.90 -2.10
N LEU A 130 -2.56 -2.39 -3.32
CA LEU A 130 -2.10 -3.72 -3.71
C LEU A 130 -0.57 -3.77 -3.87
N LEU A 131 0.04 -2.70 -4.38
CA LEU A 131 1.49 -2.61 -4.53
C LEU A 131 2.22 -2.54 -3.18
N GLU A 132 1.67 -1.81 -2.21
CA GLU A 132 2.14 -1.78 -0.82
C GLU A 132 2.15 -3.18 -0.20
N ALA A 133 1.07 -3.94 -0.39
CA ALA A 133 1.02 -5.32 0.08
C ALA A 133 2.08 -6.21 -0.59
N VAL A 134 2.34 -6.00 -1.89
CA VAL A 134 3.40 -6.75 -2.58
C VAL A 134 4.77 -6.47 -1.96
N VAL A 135 5.14 -5.20 -1.76
CA VAL A 135 6.45 -4.86 -1.17
C VAL A 135 6.56 -5.22 0.31
N GLN A 136 5.44 -5.33 1.01
CA GLN A 136 5.40 -5.74 2.41
C GLN A 136 5.63 -7.26 2.59
N TYR A 137 5.12 -8.08 1.68
CA TYR A 137 5.08 -9.54 1.88
C TYR A 137 5.97 -10.35 0.92
N ILE A 138 6.36 -9.80 -0.23
CA ILE A 138 7.28 -10.45 -1.16
C ILE A 138 8.71 -10.01 -0.86
N PRO A 139 9.68 -10.94 -0.74
CA PRO A 139 11.06 -10.58 -0.44
C PRO A 139 11.66 -9.62 -1.49
N PRO A 140 12.43 -8.60 -1.08
CA PRO A 140 13.05 -7.65 -2.01
C PRO A 140 13.98 -8.29 -3.04
N SER A 141 14.60 -9.43 -2.70
CA SER A 141 15.42 -10.22 -3.64
C SER A 141 14.63 -10.67 -4.87
N ASP A 142 13.40 -11.13 -4.67
CA ASP A 142 12.51 -11.60 -5.73
C ASP A 142 11.93 -10.44 -6.52
N LEU A 143 11.65 -9.32 -5.85
CA LEU A 143 11.14 -8.10 -6.48
C LEU A 143 12.17 -7.33 -7.30
N ARG A 144 13.48 -7.50 -7.03
CA ARG A 144 14.55 -6.66 -7.61
C ARG A 144 14.45 -6.52 -9.12
N GLN A 145 14.25 -7.63 -9.83
CA GLN A 145 14.17 -7.65 -11.30
C GLN A 145 12.92 -6.93 -11.86
N TYR A 146 11.85 -6.80 -11.06
CA TYR A 146 10.60 -6.18 -11.46
C TYR A 146 10.47 -4.73 -11.00
N PHE A 147 11.20 -4.35 -9.95
CA PHE A 147 11.02 -3.07 -9.27
C PHE A 147 11.27 -1.87 -10.20
N ARG A 148 12.30 -1.93 -11.06
CA ARG A 148 12.54 -0.90 -12.09
C ARG A 148 11.33 -0.71 -13.00
N ALA A 149 10.73 -1.79 -13.49
CA ALA A 149 9.57 -1.72 -14.39
C ALA A 149 8.35 -1.11 -13.68
N ILE A 150 8.14 -1.46 -12.39
CA ILE A 150 7.10 -0.86 -11.56
C ILE A 150 7.29 0.65 -11.47
N ILE A 151 8.50 1.11 -11.10
CA ILE A 151 8.79 2.56 -10.99
C ILE A 151 8.58 3.26 -12.33
N VAL A 152 9.01 2.67 -13.46
CA VAL A 152 8.74 3.22 -14.80
C VAL A 152 7.23 3.39 -15.02
N THR A 153 6.41 2.38 -14.73
CA THR A 153 4.95 2.47 -14.86
C THR A 153 4.38 3.61 -14.01
N LEU A 154 4.83 3.75 -12.76
CA LEU A 154 4.36 4.80 -11.86
C LEU A 154 4.72 6.20 -12.40
N LEU A 155 5.95 6.38 -12.88
CA LEU A 155 6.44 7.64 -13.43
C LEU A 155 5.78 7.99 -14.77
N THR A 156 5.55 7.01 -15.64
CA THR A 156 4.82 7.23 -16.90
C THR A 156 3.41 7.77 -16.64
N ARG A 157 2.72 7.26 -15.61
CA ARG A 157 1.40 7.81 -15.24
C ARG A 157 1.48 9.20 -14.61
N LEU A 158 2.52 9.46 -13.82
CA LEU A 158 2.81 10.80 -13.30
C LEU A 158 3.08 11.82 -14.43
N GLN A 159 3.66 11.39 -15.56
CA GLN A 159 3.90 12.26 -16.72
C GLN A 159 2.64 12.44 -17.60
N THR A 160 1.89 11.37 -17.84
CA THR A 160 0.80 11.36 -18.83
C THR A 160 -0.54 11.84 -18.29
N SER A 161 -0.83 11.62 -17.00
CA SER A 161 -2.17 11.85 -16.45
C SER A 161 -2.19 12.16 -14.95
N LYS A 162 -1.22 12.98 -14.50
CA LYS A 162 -1.08 13.43 -13.10
C LYS A 162 -2.39 13.98 -12.50
N THR A 163 -2.65 13.60 -11.26
CA THR A 163 -3.65 14.21 -10.36
C THR A 163 -2.99 14.43 -8.99
N ASP A 164 -3.52 15.35 -8.17
CA ASP A 164 -2.99 15.55 -6.80
C ASP A 164 -3.12 14.28 -5.95
N LYS A 165 -4.22 13.54 -6.14
CA LYS A 165 -4.46 12.23 -5.54
C LYS A 165 -3.39 11.21 -5.92
N TYR A 166 -3.02 11.14 -7.20
CA TYR A 166 -1.95 10.26 -7.66
C TYR A 166 -0.58 10.65 -7.09
N VAL A 167 -0.29 11.96 -7.01
CA VAL A 167 0.96 12.45 -6.38
C VAL A 167 1.03 12.04 -4.91
N TYR A 168 -0.08 12.17 -4.17
CA TYR A 168 -0.18 11.69 -2.80
C TYR A 168 0.13 10.20 -2.68
N TYR A 169 -0.56 9.33 -3.42
CA TYR A 169 -0.32 7.89 -3.33
C TYR A 169 1.08 7.49 -3.80
N PHE A 170 1.61 8.14 -4.83
CA PHE A 170 2.98 7.92 -5.29
C PHE A 170 4.01 8.23 -4.21
N VAL A 171 3.91 9.39 -3.57
CA VAL A 171 4.84 9.77 -2.50
C VAL A 171 4.64 8.90 -1.27
N HIS A 172 3.38 8.59 -0.92
CA HIS A 172 3.06 7.68 0.18
C HIS A 172 3.71 6.31 -0.04
N PHE A 173 3.56 5.71 -1.22
CA PHE A 173 4.17 4.42 -1.55
C PHE A 173 5.70 4.42 -1.43
N LEU A 174 6.37 5.47 -1.92
CA LEU A 174 7.83 5.59 -1.78
C LEU A 174 8.24 5.62 -0.30
N LEU A 175 7.54 6.43 0.52
CA LEU A 175 7.83 6.54 1.95
C LEU A 175 7.44 5.26 2.71
N PHE A 176 6.35 4.60 2.32
CA PHE A 176 5.94 3.30 2.85
C PHE A 176 7.03 2.26 2.65
N ALA A 177 7.51 2.11 1.41
CA ALA A 177 8.58 1.15 1.08
C ALA A 177 9.86 1.42 1.89
N MET A 178 10.19 2.68 2.16
CA MET A 178 11.34 3.04 3.00
C MET A 178 11.09 2.83 4.50
N ALA A 179 9.85 3.03 4.95
CA ALA A 179 9.47 3.04 6.36
C ALA A 179 9.29 1.64 6.94
N ILE A 180 8.77 0.67 6.17
CA ILE A 180 8.54 -0.68 6.69
C ILE A 180 9.84 -1.42 7.02
N ASN A 181 9.77 -2.33 8.00
CA ASN A 181 10.92 -3.15 8.41
C ASN A 181 10.91 -4.48 7.67
N VAL A 182 11.11 -4.41 6.35
CA VAL A 182 11.33 -5.58 5.49
C VAL A 182 12.82 -5.66 5.18
N ASP A 183 13.45 -6.79 5.50
CA ASP A 183 14.88 -6.99 5.29
C ASP A 183 15.23 -6.88 3.80
N GLY A 184 16.26 -6.10 3.48
CA GLY A 184 16.66 -5.76 2.11
C GLY A 184 15.87 -4.63 1.42
N LEU A 185 14.76 -4.15 1.98
CA LEU A 185 13.99 -3.02 1.45
C LEU A 185 14.46 -1.70 2.09
N THR A 186 15.63 -1.23 1.66
CA THR A 186 16.24 0.00 2.19
C THR A 186 15.87 1.23 1.34
N PRO A 187 16.10 2.47 1.84
CA PRO A 187 16.04 3.66 1.01
C PRO A 187 16.87 3.55 -0.28
N ASP A 188 18.09 3.02 -0.19
CA ASP A 188 18.96 2.83 -1.35
C ASP A 188 18.44 1.77 -2.34
N TYR A 189 17.64 0.79 -1.89
CA TYR A 189 16.95 -0.13 -2.79
C TYR A 189 15.98 0.63 -3.71
N VAL A 190 15.17 1.52 -3.13
CA VAL A 190 14.16 2.32 -3.86
C VAL A 190 14.84 3.36 -4.74
N ILE A 191 15.79 4.12 -4.19
CA ILE A 191 16.54 5.16 -4.92
C ILE A 191 17.35 4.54 -6.05
N GLY A 192 18.01 3.41 -5.80
CA GLY A 192 18.78 2.71 -6.83
C GLY A 192 17.91 2.30 -8.02
N ALA A 193 16.69 1.81 -7.78
CA ALA A 193 15.78 1.46 -8.87
C ALA A 193 15.30 2.69 -9.69
N VAL A 194 15.20 3.86 -9.05
CA VAL A 194 14.92 5.12 -9.74
C VAL A 194 16.13 5.54 -10.60
N GLU A 195 17.34 5.47 -10.05
CA GLU A 195 18.58 5.84 -10.74
C GLU A 195 18.92 4.89 -11.90
N GLU A 196 18.52 3.61 -11.82
CA GLU A 196 18.60 2.64 -12.92
C GLU A 196 17.71 3.00 -14.13
N ILE A 197 16.72 3.89 -13.96
CA ILE A 197 15.90 4.37 -15.07
C ILE A 197 16.65 5.46 -15.83
N GLN A 198 17.15 6.44 -15.09
CA GLN A 198 17.92 7.55 -15.62
C GLN A 198 18.80 8.14 -14.52
N PRO A 199 20.09 8.42 -14.78
CA PRO A 199 20.97 9.10 -13.83
C PRO A 199 20.42 10.46 -13.41
N ASN A 200 20.54 10.78 -12.12
CA ASN A 200 20.08 12.01 -11.47
C ASN A 200 18.56 12.22 -11.52
N LEU A 201 17.79 11.14 -11.64
CA LEU A 201 16.33 11.20 -11.62
C LEU A 201 15.79 11.32 -10.19
N TRP A 202 16.44 10.69 -9.21
CA TRP A 202 15.98 10.73 -7.83
C TRP A 202 15.92 12.15 -7.25
N PRO A 203 16.96 13.01 -7.38
CA PRO A 203 16.89 14.37 -6.87
C PRO A 203 15.73 15.18 -7.46
N GLN A 204 15.37 14.93 -8.72
CA GLN A 204 14.22 15.56 -9.37
C GLN A 204 12.90 15.06 -8.79
N ILE A 205 12.79 13.75 -8.52
CA ILE A 205 11.59 13.18 -7.89
C ILE A 205 11.43 13.70 -6.47
N LEU A 206 12.52 13.74 -5.71
CA LEU A 206 12.54 14.23 -4.35
C LEU A 206 12.09 15.69 -4.28
N THR A 207 12.70 16.57 -5.06
CA THR A 207 12.42 18.02 -5.02
C THR A 207 11.05 18.39 -5.62
N ASN A 208 10.61 17.74 -6.70
CA ASN A 208 9.37 18.10 -7.39
C ASN A 208 8.11 17.43 -6.84
N PHE A 209 8.24 16.29 -6.16
CA PHE A 209 7.07 15.53 -5.70
C PHE A 209 7.12 15.23 -4.20
N VAL A 210 8.19 14.62 -3.70
CA VAL A 210 8.24 14.18 -2.28
C VAL A 210 8.24 15.39 -1.34
N VAL A 211 9.19 16.31 -1.49
CA VAL A 211 9.32 17.52 -0.65
C VAL A 211 8.02 18.35 -0.58
N PRO A 212 7.36 18.70 -1.70
CA PRO A 212 6.12 19.49 -1.64
C PRO A 212 4.89 18.71 -1.15
N GLN A 213 4.89 17.38 -1.23
CA GLN A 213 3.76 16.55 -0.80
C GLN A 213 3.83 16.17 0.68
N VAL A 214 5.03 15.99 1.25
CA VAL A 214 5.21 15.56 2.65
C VAL A 214 4.43 16.42 3.65
N PRO A 215 4.50 17.77 3.63
CA PRO A 215 3.74 18.60 4.57
C PRO A 215 2.21 18.46 4.43
N LYS A 216 1.74 18.04 3.24
CA LYS A 216 0.32 17.86 2.91
C LYS A 216 -0.21 16.46 3.28
N MET A 217 0.60 15.61 3.90
CA MET A 217 0.16 14.28 4.28
C MET A 217 -0.99 14.35 5.30
N PRO A 218 -2.08 13.58 5.09
CA PRO A 218 -3.20 13.53 6.01
C PRO A 218 -2.78 12.93 7.35
N THR A 219 -3.48 13.28 8.42
CA THR A 219 -3.15 12.91 9.80
C THR A 219 -2.82 11.43 9.98
N LYS A 220 -3.56 10.53 9.31
CA LYS A 220 -3.37 9.08 9.38
C LYS A 220 -2.00 8.61 8.86
N ASP A 221 -1.43 9.31 7.87
CA ASP A 221 -0.18 8.93 7.21
C ASP A 221 1.02 9.77 7.68
N ARG A 222 0.82 10.83 8.48
CA ARG A 222 1.93 11.68 8.93
C ARG A 222 2.99 10.87 9.69
N LYS A 223 2.58 9.88 10.50
CA LYS A 223 3.51 9.00 11.22
C LYS A 223 4.37 8.20 10.24
N LEU A 224 3.74 7.56 9.26
CA LEU A 224 4.43 6.80 8.20
C LEU A 224 5.39 7.70 7.41
N ALA A 225 4.91 8.87 6.97
CA ALA A 225 5.71 9.82 6.21
C ALA A 225 6.91 10.33 7.01
N ALA A 226 6.74 10.61 8.31
CA ALA A 226 7.83 11.01 9.19
C ALA A 226 8.91 9.91 9.32
N VAL A 227 8.49 8.66 9.52
CA VAL A 227 9.41 7.51 9.63
C VAL A 227 10.13 7.25 8.31
N GLY A 228 9.41 7.25 7.18
CA GLY A 228 9.98 7.06 5.85
C GLY A 228 10.97 8.17 5.47
N MET A 229 10.62 9.43 5.73
CA MET A 229 11.51 10.58 5.52
C MET A 229 12.74 10.53 6.43
N THR A 230 12.58 10.11 7.68
CA THR A 230 13.70 9.92 8.60
C THR A 230 14.67 8.90 8.04
N LYS A 231 14.20 7.69 7.70
CA LYS A 231 15.05 6.63 7.13
C LYS A 231 15.68 7.06 5.80
N LEU A 232 14.93 7.74 4.93
CA LEU A 232 15.49 8.32 3.71
C LEU A 232 16.67 9.25 4.01
N LEU A 233 16.53 10.13 4.99
CA LEU A 233 17.53 11.14 5.31
C LEU A 233 18.70 10.61 6.12
N THR A 234 18.56 9.50 6.84
CA THR A 234 19.60 8.98 7.77
C THR A 234 20.18 7.62 7.38
N GLN A 235 19.51 6.86 6.51
CA GLN A 235 19.89 5.48 6.16
C GLN A 235 20.16 5.27 4.67
N SER A 236 20.13 6.33 3.86
CA SER A 236 20.52 6.28 2.44
C SER A 236 21.95 6.79 2.24
N ALA A 237 22.84 5.94 1.76
CA ALA A 237 24.18 6.38 1.37
C ALA A 237 24.13 7.26 0.10
N ILE A 238 23.14 7.03 -0.78
CA ILE A 238 22.95 7.82 -2.01
C ILE A 238 22.58 9.27 -1.67
N MET A 239 21.76 9.48 -0.63
CA MET A 239 21.38 10.83 -0.18
C MET A 239 22.55 11.68 0.35
N LEU A 240 23.72 11.07 0.63
CA LEU A 240 24.95 11.78 1.01
C LEU A 240 25.86 12.11 -0.17
N GLN A 241 25.51 11.69 -1.38
CA GLN A 241 26.34 11.84 -2.57
C GLN A 241 25.76 12.91 -3.50
N GLU A 242 26.63 13.56 -4.27
CA GLU A 242 26.20 14.46 -5.34
C GLU A 242 25.45 13.67 -6.43
N PRO A 243 24.34 14.20 -7.00
CA PRO A 243 23.70 15.48 -6.67
C PRO A 243 22.60 15.40 -5.60
N ALA A 244 22.30 14.21 -5.06
CA ALA A 244 21.19 14.01 -4.12
C ALA A 244 21.38 14.78 -2.79
N VAL A 245 22.62 14.95 -2.34
CA VAL A 245 22.95 15.73 -1.14
C VAL A 245 22.45 17.17 -1.19
N GLN A 246 22.35 17.77 -2.38
CA GLN A 246 21.84 19.13 -2.56
C GLN A 246 20.35 19.27 -2.19
N ALA A 247 19.57 18.19 -2.36
CA ALA A 247 18.16 18.15 -2.00
C ALA A 247 17.92 17.83 -0.51
N TRP A 248 18.96 17.38 0.20
CA TRP A 248 18.87 16.96 1.60
C TRP A 248 18.31 18.05 2.54
N PRO A 249 18.79 19.32 2.51
CA PRO A 249 18.27 20.36 3.40
C PRO A 249 16.79 20.65 3.20
N GLN A 250 16.31 20.66 1.95
CA GLN A 250 14.90 20.89 1.64
C GLN A 250 14.02 19.72 2.11
N ALA A 251 14.51 18.48 1.97
CA ALA A 251 13.84 17.29 2.46
C ALA A 251 13.77 17.26 4.00
N PHE A 252 14.84 17.65 4.69
CA PHE A 252 14.83 17.80 6.15
C PHE A 252 13.86 18.90 6.60
N GLN A 253 13.83 20.05 5.90
CA GLN A 253 12.89 21.12 6.22
C GLN A 253 11.43 20.68 6.05
N ALA A 254 11.13 19.88 5.02
CA ALA A 254 9.78 19.30 4.83
C ALA A 254 9.40 18.36 5.98
N LEU A 255 10.34 17.53 6.46
CA LEU A 255 10.15 16.69 7.65
C LEU A 255 9.93 17.52 8.92
N ALA A 256 10.71 18.59 9.13
CA ALA A 256 10.55 19.48 10.27
C ALA A 256 9.19 20.19 10.27
N LYS A 257 8.73 20.65 9.10
CA LYS A 257 7.39 21.24 8.92
C LYS A 257 6.29 20.24 9.28
N LEU A 258 6.45 18.97 8.90
CA LEU A 258 5.50 17.91 9.24
C LEU A 258 5.26 17.80 10.75
N PHE A 259 6.30 18.02 11.57
CA PHE A 259 6.21 18.04 13.04
C PHE A 259 5.71 19.34 13.64
N SER A 260 5.79 20.45 12.90
CA SER A 260 5.55 21.80 13.41
C SER A 260 4.13 22.31 13.16
N GLU A 261 3.42 21.75 12.18
CA GLU A 261 2.06 22.17 11.82
C GLU A 261 1.00 21.65 12.81
N PRO A 262 0.35 22.52 13.62
CA PRO A 262 -0.62 22.10 14.66
C PRO A 262 -1.99 21.69 14.11
N GLN A 263 -2.34 22.22 12.93
CA GLN A 263 -3.65 22.11 12.27
C GLN A 263 -4.05 20.67 11.87
N TYR A 264 -3.17 19.69 12.06
CA TYR A 264 -3.46 18.28 11.85
C TYR A 264 -3.07 17.40 13.07
N LEU A 265 -2.70 18.02 14.21
CA LEU A 265 -2.47 17.36 15.51
C LEU A 265 -3.76 17.20 16.32
N THR A 266 -4.79 17.97 15.98
CA THR A 266 -6.14 17.77 16.50
C THR A 266 -6.80 16.66 15.70
N LYS A 267 -7.10 15.53 16.35
CA LYS A 267 -8.20 14.67 15.90
C LYS A 267 -9.46 15.53 15.95
N ASP A 268 -9.85 16.14 14.85
CA ASP A 268 -11.26 16.52 14.71
C ASP A 268 -12.05 15.23 14.82
N LYS A 269 -12.96 15.20 15.80
CA LYS A 269 -13.65 14.00 16.25
C LYS A 269 -14.72 13.51 15.27
N ASP A 270 -14.96 14.21 14.17
CA ASP A 270 -16.16 14.01 13.36
C ASP A 270 -15.94 13.81 11.85
N GLU A 271 -14.69 13.74 11.38
CA GLU A 271 -14.40 13.23 10.04
C GLU A 271 -13.37 12.12 10.16
N ASP A 272 -13.79 10.89 9.89
CA ASP A 272 -12.84 9.84 9.57
C ASP A 272 -12.06 10.30 8.32
N PRO A 273 -10.77 10.65 8.41
CA PRO A 273 -10.00 11.08 7.24
C PRO A 273 -9.83 9.92 6.24
N ASP A 274 -10.14 8.69 6.67
CA ASP A 274 -10.25 7.52 5.80
C ASP A 274 -11.44 7.61 4.86
N ALA A 275 -12.56 8.18 5.33
CA ALA A 275 -13.76 8.34 4.54
C ALA A 275 -13.48 9.22 3.32
N GLY A 276 -12.83 10.37 3.45
CA GLY A 276 -12.64 11.28 2.32
C GLY A 276 -12.05 10.63 1.06
N LEU A 277 -10.92 9.92 1.17
CA LEU A 277 -10.26 9.37 -0.02
C LEU A 277 -10.85 8.02 -0.46
N THR A 278 -11.18 7.14 0.49
CA THR A 278 -11.76 5.82 0.17
C THR A 278 -13.24 5.92 -0.20
N VAL A 279 -14.04 6.77 0.46
CA VAL A 279 -15.45 7.04 0.10
C VAL A 279 -15.54 7.72 -1.25
N ILE A 280 -14.65 8.66 -1.59
CA ILE A 280 -14.61 9.19 -2.97
C ILE A 280 -14.31 8.06 -3.98
N ASP A 281 -13.37 7.15 -3.68
CA ASP A 281 -13.10 5.98 -4.53
C ASP A 281 -14.33 5.05 -4.66
N TYR A 282 -15.09 4.83 -3.58
CA TYR A 282 -16.31 4.01 -3.62
C TYR A 282 -17.47 4.69 -4.33
N GLU A 283 -17.66 6.01 -4.15
CA GLU A 283 -18.69 6.80 -4.83
C GLU A 283 -18.43 6.85 -6.35
N GLU A 284 -17.18 7.05 -6.76
CA GLU A 284 -16.79 7.00 -8.17
C GLU A 284 -16.97 5.60 -8.78
N GLN A 285 -16.79 4.53 -7.99
CA GLN A 285 -17.09 3.16 -8.41
C GLN A 285 -18.58 2.83 -8.46
N THR A 286 -19.41 3.59 -7.75
CA THR A 286 -20.87 3.43 -7.70
C THR A 286 -21.56 4.15 -8.87
N ALA A 287 -20.87 5.06 -9.56
CA ALA A 287 -21.38 5.77 -10.72
C ALA A 287 -21.41 4.88 -11.99
N GLY A 288 -22.60 4.36 -12.36
CA GLY A 288 -22.84 3.67 -13.63
C GLY A 288 -23.94 2.61 -13.60
N TYR A 289 -24.22 1.99 -14.76
CA TYR A 289 -25.20 0.90 -14.91
C TYR A 289 -24.67 -0.51 -14.56
N GLN A 290 -23.37 -0.64 -14.25
CA GLN A 290 -22.79 -1.91 -13.79
C GLN A 290 -23.10 -2.13 -12.32
N ALA A 291 -23.11 -3.39 -11.85
CA ALA A 291 -23.32 -3.69 -10.43
C ALA A 291 -22.32 -2.91 -9.57
N ALA A 292 -22.86 -1.96 -8.79
CA ALA A 292 -22.08 -1.06 -7.96
C ALA A 292 -21.39 -1.80 -6.82
N TYR A 293 -20.18 -1.36 -6.46
CA TYR A 293 -19.56 -1.86 -5.24
C TYR A 293 -20.44 -1.51 -4.03
N SER A 294 -20.76 -2.51 -3.22
CA SER A 294 -21.44 -2.31 -1.95
C SER A 294 -20.57 -2.85 -0.84
N ARG A 295 -20.16 -1.94 0.04
CA ARG A 295 -19.24 -2.21 1.14
C ARG A 295 -19.94 -3.02 2.23
N LEU A 296 -19.37 -4.17 2.61
CA LEU A 296 -19.84 -4.93 3.78
C LEU A 296 -19.16 -4.37 5.03
N ALA A 297 -19.82 -3.45 5.75
CA ALA A 297 -19.28 -2.82 6.97
C ALA A 297 -18.81 -3.83 8.03
N ALA A 298 -19.45 -4.99 8.13
CA ALA A 298 -19.05 -6.05 9.06
C ALA A 298 -17.80 -6.85 8.64
N SER A 299 -17.33 -6.66 7.40
CA SER A 299 -16.13 -7.30 6.84
C SER A 299 -14.86 -6.49 7.08
N GLU A 300 -14.96 -5.23 7.52
CA GLU A 300 -13.78 -4.37 7.67
C GLU A 300 -12.79 -4.93 8.71
N THR A 301 -11.52 -4.93 8.36
CA THR A 301 -10.41 -5.24 9.27
C THR A 301 -9.83 -3.96 9.81
N ALA A 302 -9.36 -3.98 11.06
CA ALA A 302 -8.66 -2.82 11.60
C ALA A 302 -7.37 -2.62 10.81
N SER A 303 -7.14 -1.39 10.32
CA SER A 303 -5.90 -1.02 9.64
C SER A 303 -4.72 -1.26 10.58
N VAL A 304 -3.74 -2.05 10.11
CA VAL A 304 -2.51 -2.34 10.87
C VAL A 304 -1.53 -1.20 10.62
N ASP A 305 -1.05 -0.56 11.69
CA ASP A 305 -0.02 0.48 11.59
C ASP A 305 1.31 -0.16 11.13
N PRO A 306 1.77 0.11 9.89
CA PRO A 306 2.99 -0.49 9.34
C PRO A 306 4.26 -0.02 10.05
N VAL A 307 4.18 1.09 10.80
CA VAL A 307 5.28 1.67 11.59
C VAL A 307 4.97 1.64 13.09
N ALA A 308 4.21 0.64 13.54
CA ALA A 308 3.89 0.44 14.96
C ALA A 308 5.13 0.31 15.86
N TYR A 309 6.27 -0.12 15.29
CA TYR A 309 7.55 -0.22 16.00
C TYR A 309 8.12 1.15 16.42
N VAL A 310 7.66 2.25 15.81
CA VAL A 310 8.00 3.62 16.22
C VAL A 310 6.89 4.15 17.12
N ARG A 311 7.23 4.50 18.36
CA ARG A 311 6.26 5.11 19.29
C ARG A 311 6.10 6.60 19.05
N ASP A 312 7.20 7.34 19.10
CA ASP A 312 7.25 8.78 18.83
C ASP A 312 8.18 9.05 17.65
N PRO A 313 7.66 9.58 16.52
CA PRO A 313 8.46 9.92 15.35
C PRO A 313 9.55 10.98 15.60
N ARG A 314 9.38 11.88 16.58
CA ARG A 314 10.37 12.91 16.92
C ARG A 314 11.57 12.29 17.63
N ASP A 315 11.31 11.42 18.60
CA ASP A 315 12.35 10.67 19.29
C ASP A 315 13.09 9.75 18.30
N PHE A 316 12.35 9.13 17.38
CA PHE A 316 12.95 8.32 16.31
C PHE A 316 13.91 9.12 15.44
N LEU A 317 13.50 10.30 14.94
CA LEU A 317 14.39 11.19 14.19
C LEU A 317 15.64 11.58 14.98
N GLY A 318 15.47 11.98 16.25
CA GLY A 318 16.59 12.36 17.12
C GLY A 318 17.61 11.25 17.30
N ASN A 319 17.13 10.02 17.54
CA ASN A 319 17.99 8.84 17.69
C ASN A 319 18.71 8.49 16.37
N GLU A 320 18.01 8.50 15.24
CA GLU A 320 18.58 8.18 13.93
C GLU A 320 19.66 9.20 13.51
N LEU A 321 19.44 10.49 13.76
CA LEU A 321 20.46 11.52 13.50
C LEU A 321 21.71 11.34 14.39
N ALA A 322 21.53 10.92 15.64
CA ALA A 322 22.64 10.66 16.56
C ALA A 322 23.44 9.40 16.16
N LEU A 323 22.75 8.37 15.65
CA LEU A 323 23.36 7.12 15.18
C LEU A 323 24.13 7.27 13.87
N HIS A 324 23.79 8.29 13.06
CA HIS A 324 24.43 8.51 11.76
C HIS A 324 25.09 9.91 11.65
N PRO A 325 26.28 10.11 12.27
CA PRO A 325 26.95 11.41 12.38
C PRO A 325 27.23 12.17 11.07
N PRO A 326 27.51 11.52 9.91
CA PRO A 326 27.69 12.24 8.65
C PRO A 326 26.47 13.10 8.27
N PHE A 327 25.27 12.65 8.62
CA PHE A 327 24.03 13.39 8.37
C PHE A 327 23.82 14.54 9.37
N ALA A 328 24.28 14.38 10.62
CA ALA A 328 24.32 15.48 11.59
C ALA A 328 25.33 16.58 11.18
N GLN A 329 26.43 16.21 10.51
CA GLN A 329 27.39 17.17 9.95
C GLN A 329 26.84 17.86 8.70
N ALA A 330 26.10 17.14 7.84
CA ALA A 330 25.39 17.74 6.71
C ALA A 330 24.43 18.86 7.17
N LEU A 331 23.70 18.65 8.27
CA LEU A 331 22.91 19.69 8.95
C LEU A 331 23.76 20.89 9.39
N ALA A 332 24.90 20.65 10.03
CA ALA A 332 25.77 21.71 10.51
C ALA A 332 26.39 22.54 9.36
N SER A 333 26.65 21.92 8.21
CA SER A 333 27.15 22.60 7.00
C SER A 333 26.09 23.37 6.21
N ALA A 334 24.80 23.08 6.41
CA ALA A 334 23.70 23.71 5.69
C ALA A 334 23.38 25.15 6.15
N GLY A 335 24.03 25.66 7.21
CA GLY A 335 23.91 27.05 7.67
C GLY A 335 22.57 27.40 8.35
N PRO A 336 22.48 28.59 8.99
CA PRO A 336 21.39 28.96 9.90
C PRO A 336 20.13 29.45 9.16
N ALA A 337 19.59 28.63 8.27
CA ALA A 337 18.25 28.80 7.69
C ALA A 337 17.28 27.71 8.20
N LEU A 338 17.52 27.22 9.41
CA LEU A 338 16.64 26.35 10.19
C LEU A 338 15.89 27.16 11.25
#